data_AF-A0ABD0NU01-F1
#
_entry.id   AF-A0ABD0NU01-F1
#
_cell.length_a   1.000
_cell.length_b   1.000
_cell.length_c   1.000
_cell.angle_alpha   90.00
_cell.angle_beta   90.00
_cell.angle_gamma   90.00
#
_symmetry.space_group_name_H-M   'P 1'
#
loop_
_entity.id
_entity.type
_entity.pdbx_description
1 polymer ?
#
loop_
_entity_poly.entity_id
_entity_poly.type
_entity_poly.pdbx_seq_one_letter_code
_entity_poly.pdbx_strand_id
1 'polypeptide(L)' 'RGDVIDIISKPPMGTWMGLLNNKVGTFKFIYVDVLAEEEEKPKRAVRRRRKGRPPKPSSVEELLERINLK' A
#
# COMPACT_ATOMS: atom_id res chain seq x y z
N ARG A 1 23.78 -10.43 -4.72
CA ARG A 1 22.56 -11.22 -5.03
C ARG A 1 21.44 -10.57 -4.23
N GLY A 2 20.38 -10.09 -4.89
CA GLY A 2 19.33 -9.27 -4.27
C GLY A 2 17.95 -9.88 -4.43
N ASP A 3 16.97 -9.26 -3.79
CA ASP A 3 15.55 -9.64 -3.86
C ASP A 3 14.86 -8.92 -5.04
N VAL A 4 13.88 -9.59 -5.66
CA VAL A 4 13.03 -8.99 -6.70
C VAL A 4 11.73 -8.53 -6.06
N ILE A 5 11.33 -7.29 -6.37
CA ILE A 5 10.09 -6.69 -5.85
C ILE A 5 9.14 -6.39 -7.00
N ASP A 6 7.85 -6.66 -6.81
CA ASP A 6 6.84 -6.19 -7.76
C ASP A 6 6.53 -4.72 -7.47
N ILE A 7 6.57 -3.86 -8.49
CA ILE A 7 6.29 -2.44 -8.32
C ILE A 7 4.78 -2.21 -8.21
N ILE A 8 4.33 -1.67 -7.07
CA ILE A 8 2.93 -1.26 -6.86
C ILE A 8 2.74 0.23 -7.16
N SER A 9 3.67 1.08 -6.70
CA SER A 9 3.71 2.49 -7.08
C SER A 9 5.14 2.99 -7.20
N LYS A 10 5.37 3.79 -8.25
CA LYS A 10 6.66 4.36 -8.59
C LYS A 10 6.53 5.88 -8.70
N PRO A 11 6.39 6.59 -7.56
CA PRO A 11 6.52 8.04 -7.60
C PRO A 11 7.91 8.40 -8.17
N PRO A 12 8.01 9.47 -8.97
CA PRO A 12 9.26 9.87 -9.59
C PRO A 12 10.31 10.29 -8.55
N MET A 13 9.88 10.65 -7.34
CA MET A 13 10.72 11.11 -6.24
C MET A 13 10.35 10.35 -4.96
N GLY A 14 11.36 10.07 -4.12
CA GLY A 14 11.15 9.43 -2.82
C GLY A 14 11.14 7.90 -2.89
N THR A 15 10.35 7.24 -2.05
CA THR A 15 10.32 5.76 -1.99
C THR A 15 9.27 5.17 -2.92
N TRP A 16 9.57 4.05 -3.54
CA TRP A 16 8.61 3.23 -4.26
C TRP A 16 7.87 2.31 -3.30
N MET A 17 6.65 1.95 -3.63
CA MET A 17 5.90 0.94 -2.91
C MET A 17 5.97 -0.37 -3.69
N GLY A 18 6.41 -1.43 -3.03
CA GLY A 18 6.62 -2.73 -3.67
C GLY A 18 6.05 -3.88 -2.86
N LEU A 19 5.87 -5.02 -3.53
CA LEU A 19 5.54 -6.30 -2.91
C LEU A 19 6.78 -7.18 -2.88
N LEU A 20 7.11 -7.72 -1.72
CA LEU A 20 8.15 -8.73 -1.55
C LEU A 20 7.63 -9.80 -0.60
N ASN A 21 7.69 -11.08 -1.00
CA ASN A 21 7.24 -12.20 -0.17
C ASN A 21 5.83 -11.98 0.42
N ASN A 22 4.89 -11.53 -0.42
CA ASN A 22 3.50 -11.20 -0.07
C ASN A 22 3.33 -10.06 0.98
N LYS A 23 4.39 -9.33 1.29
CA LYS A 23 4.35 -8.16 2.19
C LYS A 23 4.56 -6.88 1.39
N VAL A 24 3.71 -5.89 1.67
CA VAL A 24 3.82 -4.55 1.06
C VAL A 24 4.77 -3.70 1.91
N GLY A 25 5.74 -3.06 1.25
CA GLY A 25 6.74 -2.22 1.89
C GLY A 25 7.12 -0.99 1.06
N THR A 26 7.98 -0.16 1.62
CA THR A 26 8.57 1.00 0.95
C THR A 26 10.05 0.75 0.65
N PHE A 27 10.47 1.12 -0.56
CA PHE A 27 11.80 0.85 -1.09
C PHE A 27 12.41 2.16 -1.59
N LYS A 28 13.64 2.46 -1.19
CA LYS A 28 14.34 3.65 -1.70
C LYS A 28 14.81 3.37 -3.13
N PHE A 29 14.39 4.21 -4.07
CA PHE A 29 14.68 4.01 -5.50
C PHE A 29 16.18 3.91 -5.81
N ILE A 30 17.04 4.55 -5.01
CA ILE A 30 18.50 4.51 -5.16
C ILE A 30 19.11 3.10 -4.99
N TYR A 31 18.36 2.15 -4.47
CA TYR A 31 18.79 0.76 -4.24
C TYR A 31 18.05 -0.25 -5.12
N VAL A 32 17.23 0.20 -6.08
CA VAL A 32 16.46 -0.68 -6.95
C VAL A 32 16.70 -0.32 -8.41
N ASP A 33 17.07 -1.33 -9.19
CA ASP A 33 17.16 -1.23 -10.63
C ASP A 33 15.86 -1.73 -11.25
N VAL A 34 15.37 -1.03 -12.27
CA VAL A 34 14.18 -1.47 -13.01
C VAL A 34 14.62 -2.58 -13.95
N LEU A 35 14.18 -3.80 -13.66
CA LEU A 35 14.30 -4.90 -14.61
C LEU A 35 13.29 -4.64 -15.72
N ALA A 36 13.69 -4.78 -16.98
CA ALA A 36 12.76 -4.65 -18.10
C ALA A 36 11.72 -5.76 -18.02
N GLU A 37 10.52 -5.43 -17.54
CA GLU A 37 9.36 -6.33 -17.52
C GLU A 37 8.77 -6.37 -18.93
N GLU A 38 8.83 -7.54 -19.58
CA GLU A 38 8.00 -7.83 -20.76
C GLU A 38 6.55 -7.46 -20.43
N GLU A 39 5.89 -6.73 -21.33
CA GLU A 39 4.57 -6.09 -21.23
C GLU A 39 3.52 -6.81 -20.34
N GLU A 40 3.63 -6.74 -19.01
CA GLU A 40 2.55 -7.14 -18.12
C GLU A 40 1.50 -6.03 -18.12
N LYS A 41 0.50 -6.24 -18.99
CA LYS A 41 -0.76 -5.49 -19.12
C LYS A 41 -1.21 -4.88 -17.79
N PRO A 42 -1.73 -3.63 -17.80
CA PRO A 42 -2.13 -2.93 -16.60
C PRO A 42 -3.12 -3.78 -15.80
N LYS A 43 -2.67 -4.34 -14.68
CA LYS A 43 -3.52 -5.04 -13.71
C LYS A 43 -4.50 -4.00 -13.18
N ARG A 44 -5.69 -3.94 -13.80
CA ARG A 44 -6.81 -3.09 -13.41
C ARG A 44 -6.98 -3.19 -11.90
N ALA A 45 -6.58 -2.15 -11.18
CA ALA A 45 -6.96 -1.99 -9.79
C ALA A 45 -8.48 -1.82 -9.76
N VAL A 46 -9.19 -2.94 -9.62
CA VAL A 46 -10.59 -2.93 -9.21
C VAL A 46 -10.57 -2.35 -7.81
N ARG A 47 -10.68 -1.01 -7.73
CA ARG A 47 -10.98 -0.29 -6.50
C ARG A 47 -12.31 -0.83 -6.00
N ARG A 48 -12.30 -1.90 -5.21
CA ARG A 48 -13.42 -2.21 -4.32
C ARG A 48 -13.52 -1.02 -3.37
N ARG A 49 -14.35 -0.04 -3.72
CA ARG A 49 -14.84 0.97 -2.78
C ARG A 49 -15.38 0.19 -1.58
N ARG A 50 -14.62 0.13 -0.48
CA ARG A 50 -15.10 -0.37 0.81
C ARG A 50 -16.15 0.63 1.30
N LYS A 51 -17.38 0.50 0.79
CA LYS A 51 -18.57 1.07 1.44
C LYS A 51 -18.65 0.40 2.81
N GLY A 52 -18.42 1.14 3.88
CA GLY A 52 -18.68 0.64 5.24
C GLY A 52 -17.60 0.87 6.29
N ARG A 53 -16.53 1.66 6.05
CA ARG A 53 -15.72 2.09 7.19
C ARG A 53 -16.47 3.23 7.91
N PRO A 54 -16.87 3.06 9.18
CA PRO A 54 -17.52 4.14 9.93
C PRO A 54 -16.59 5.36 9.97
N PRO A 55 -17.16 6.58 10.02
CA PRO A 55 -16.38 7.81 10.05
C PRO A 55 -15.40 7.76 11.22
N LYS A 56 -14.23 8.37 11.05
CA LYS A 56 -13.26 8.50 12.14
C LYS A 56 -13.97 9.24 13.29
N PRO A 57 -13.97 8.69 14.49
CA PRO A 57 -14.56 9.36 15.64
C PRO A 57 -13.81 10.67 15.90
N SER A 58 -14.58 11.67 16.30
CA SER A 58 -14.15 13.05 16.50
C SER A 58 -13.58 13.30 17.89
N SER A 59 -13.85 12.39 18.83
CA SER A 59 -13.41 12.46 20.22
C SER A 59 -13.04 11.06 20.76
N VAL A 60 -12.22 11.04 21.81
CA VAL A 60 -11.88 9.83 22.57
C VAL A 60 -13.12 9.20 23.20
N GLU A 61 -14.05 10.03 23.68
CA GLU A 61 -15.32 9.56 24.26
C GLU A 61 -16.11 8.70 23.26
N GLU A 62 -16.23 9.20 22.02
CA GLU A 62 -16.92 8.53 20.91
C GLU A 62 -16.22 7.24 20.48
N LEU A 63 -14.89 7.18 20.64
CA LEU A 63 -14.12 5.95 20.42
C LEU A 63 -14.48 4.89 21.43
N LEU A 64 -14.42 5.22 22.73
CA LEU A 64 -14.60 4.30 23.84
C LEU A 64 -16.01 3.66 23.84
N GLU A 65 -17.04 4.44 23.50
CA GLU A 65 -18.41 3.94 23.33
C GLU A 65 -18.53 2.90 22.20
N ARG A 66 -17.90 3.16 21.04
CA ARG A 66 -17.96 2.25 19.88
C ARG A 66 -17.25 0.91 20.13
N ILE A 67 -16.29 0.88 21.03
CA ILE A 67 -15.52 -0.33 21.39
C ILE A 67 -15.94 -0.91 22.74
N ASN A 68 -17.02 -0.40 23.34
CA ASN A 68 -17.62 -0.89 24.58
C ASN A 68 -16.63 -0.92 25.76
N LEU A 69 -15.81 0.12 25.87
CA LEU A 69 -14.81 0.32 26.93
C LEU A 69 -15.17 1.48 27.86
N LYS A 70 -16.45 1.85 27.92
CA LYS A 70 -16.97 2.90 28.80
C LYS A 70 -17.50 2.30 30.10
#